data_AF-A0A2V8M4K9-F1
#
_entry.id   AF-A0A2V8M4K9-F1
#
_cell.length_a   1.000
_cell.length_b   1.000
_cell.length_c   1.000
_cell.angle_alpha   90.00
_cell.angle_beta   90.00
_cell.angle_gamma   90.00
#
_symmetry.space_group_name_H-M   'P 1'
#
loop_
_entity.id
_entity.type
_entity.pdbx_description
1 polymer ?
#
loop_
_entity_poly.entity_id
_entity_poly.type
_entity_poly.pdbx_seq_one_letter_code
_entity_poly.pdbx_strand_id
1 'polypeptide(L)' 'QKLLGYALDRKARVWNVYDYEMPAVRAIVREAASNEYRWSSIILGIVKSTPFQMKNIVP' A
#
# COMPACT_ATOMS: atom_id res chain seq x y z
N GLN A 1 3.32 9.99 -0.63
CA GLN A 1 2.07 9.39 -1.16
C GLN A 1 2.26 8.30 -2.24
N LYS A 2 3.49 7.85 -2.60
CA LYS A 2 3.71 6.94 -3.76
C LYS A 2 4.25 5.52 -3.45
N LEU A 3 4.43 5.14 -2.17
CA LEU A 3 5.10 3.88 -1.77
C LEU A 3 4.35 2.60 -2.14
N LEU A 4 3.03 2.57 -1.95
CA LEU A 4 2.23 1.39 -2.29
C LEU A 4 2.28 1.08 -3.80
N GLY A 5 2.22 2.11 -4.65
CA GLY A 5 2.35 1.95 -6.11
C GLY A 5 3.71 1.39 -6.55
N TYR A 6 4.79 1.73 -5.83
CA TYR A 6 6.12 1.13 -6.08
C TYR A 6 6.17 -0.34 -5.65
N ALA A 7 5.56 -0.69 -4.51
CA ALA A 7 5.55 -2.07 -4.01
C ALA A 7 4.73 -3.03 -4.88
N LEU A 8 3.72 -2.52 -5.58
CA LEU A 8 2.86 -3.30 -6.49
C LEU A 8 3.42 -3.44 -7.91
N ASP A 9 4.66 -2.99 -8.16
CA ASP A 9 5.30 -2.95 -9.49
C ASP A 9 4.44 -2.28 -10.59
N ARG A 10 3.56 -1.34 -10.22
CA ARG A 10 2.65 -0.67 -11.17
C ARG A 10 3.30 0.48 -11.97
N LYS A 11 4.64 0.53 -12.04
CA LYS A 11 5.39 1.61 -12.72
C LYS A 11 5.02 1.81 -14.19
N ALA A 12 4.41 0.84 -14.86
CA ALA A 12 4.23 0.86 -16.31
C ALA A 12 2.84 1.29 -16.82
N ARG A 13 1.77 1.29 -16.00
CA ARG A 13 0.41 1.51 -16.55
C ARG A 13 -0.44 2.52 -15.79
N VAL A 14 -0.21 2.73 -14.49
CA VAL A 14 -1.02 3.68 -13.70
C VAL A 14 -0.21 4.28 -12.55
N TRP A 15 0.00 5.60 -12.57
CA TRP A 15 0.73 6.34 -11.53
C TRP A 15 -0.09 6.67 -10.28
N ASN A 16 -1.40 6.40 -10.30
CA ASN A 16 -2.33 6.79 -9.25
C ASN A 16 -2.70 5.62 -8.35
N VAL A 17 -2.68 5.88 -7.04
CA VAL A 17 -3.40 5.07 -6.06
C VAL A 17 -4.89 5.30 -6.35
N TYR A 18 -5.62 4.24 -6.64
CA TYR A 18 -7.04 4.37 -6.91
C TYR A 18 -7.84 4.54 -5.61
N ASP A 19 -9.03 5.12 -5.71
CA ASP A 19 -9.90 5.33 -4.55
C ASP A 19 -10.19 4.03 -3.78
N TYR A 20 -10.28 2.89 -4.48
CA TYR A 20 -10.47 1.58 -3.85
C TYR A 20 -9.23 1.07 -3.09
N GLU A 21 -8.05 1.64 -3.30
CA GLU A 21 -6.80 1.31 -2.57
C GLU A 21 -6.58 2.22 -1.37
N MET A 22 -7.26 3.36 -1.31
CA MET A 22 -7.15 4.29 -0.18
C MET A 22 -7.57 3.68 1.18
N PRO A 23 -8.59 2.79 1.27
CA PRO A 23 -8.85 2.06 2.51
C PRO A 23 -7.65 1.26 3.01
N ALA A 24 -6.90 0.60 2.11
CA ALA A 24 -5.71 -0.14 2.46
C ALA A 24 -4.58 0.79 2.93
N VAL A 25 -4.37 1.92 2.25
CA VAL A 25 -3.41 2.94 2.68
C VAL A 25 -3.73 3.46 4.09
N ARG A 26 -5.01 3.76 4.36
CA ARG A 26 -5.46 4.21 5.69
C ARG A 26 -5.24 3.14 6.76
N ALA A 27 -5.49 1.87 6.44
CA ALA A 27 -5.23 0.76 7.36
C ALA A 27 -3.74 0.65 7.71
N ILE A 28 -2.85 0.72 6.70
CA ILE A 28 -1.39 0.68 6.90
C ILE A 28 -0.92 1.83 7.78
N VAL A 29 -1.38 3.06 7.52
CA VAL A 29 -1.01 4.24 8.31
C VAL A 29 -1.49 4.11 9.75
N ARG A 30 -2.71 3.59 9.96
CA ARG A 30 -3.27 3.37 11.29
C ARG A 30 -2.51 2.29 12.07
N GLU A 31 -2.10 1.20 11.44
CA GLU A 31 -1.28 0.15 12.06
C GLU A 31 0.15 0.65 12.34
N ALA A 32 0.70 1.46 11.45
CA ALA A 32 2.01 2.08 11.64
C ALA A 32 2.01 3.09 12.79
N ALA A 33 0.90 3.81 13.02
CA ALA A 33 0.77 4.75 14.14
C ALA A 33 0.98 4.07 15.51
N SER A 34 0.46 2.85 15.70
CA SER A 34 0.69 2.06 16.91
C SER A 34 2.15 1.61 17.08
N ASN A 35 2.96 1.70 16.03
CA ASN A 35 4.37 1.34 16.00
C ASN A 35 5.27 2.57 15.74
N GLU A 36 4.82 3.76 16.15
CA GLU A 36 5.56 5.03 16.02
C GLU A 36 5.99 5.33 14.58
N TYR A 37 5.20 4.90 13.60
CA TYR A 37 5.48 5.03 12.17
C TYR A 37 6.84 4.42 11.76
N ARG A 38 7.34 3.42 12.50
CA ARG A 38 8.59 2.75 12.18
C ARG A 38 8.54 2.20 10.76
N TRP A 39 9.63 2.40 10.02
CA TRP A 39 9.75 2.00 8.63
C TRP A 39 9.38 0.52 8.40
N SER A 40 9.83 -0.37 9.29
CA SER A 40 9.50 -1.80 9.24
C SER A 40 8.00 -2.08 9.31
N SER A 41 7.25 -1.30 10.08
CA SER A 41 5.81 -1.48 10.27
C SER A 41 5.02 -1.02 9.05
N ILE A 42 5.50 0.02 8.37
CA ILE A 42 4.93 0.47 7.08
C ILE A 42 5.14 -0.61 6.02
N ILE A 43 6.34 -1.16 5.91
CA ILE A 43 6.63 -2.26 4.96
C ILE A 43 5.80 -3.49 5.28
N LEU A 44 5.68 -3.87 6.56
CA LEU A 44 4.86 -5.01 6.97
C LEU A 44 3.38 -4.79 6.62
N GLY A 45 2.85 -3.59 6.84
CA GLY A 45 1.49 -3.24 6.45
C GLY A 45 1.26 -3.32 4.94
N ILE A 46 2.23 -2.86 4.13
CA ILE A 46 2.19 -3.00 2.67
C ILE A 46 2.13 -4.48 2.28
N VAL A 47 3.02 -5.31 2.81
CA VAL A 47 3.10 -6.76 2.50
C VAL A 47 1.82 -7.50 2.90
N LYS A 48 1.20 -7.12 4.01
CA LYS A 48 -0.07 -7.71 4.48
C LYS A 48 -1.31 -7.16 3.77
N SER A 49 -1.20 -6.08 3.00
CA SER A 49 -2.35 -5.43 2.41
C SER A 49 -2.98 -6.28 1.30
N THR A 50 -4.30 -6.25 1.22
CA THR A 50 -5.08 -6.89 0.15
C THR A 50 -4.59 -6.57 -1.26
N PRO A 51 -4.28 -5.30 -1.65
CA PRO A 51 -3.77 -5.03 -3.00
C PRO A 51 -2.42 -5.69 -3.29
N PHE A 52 -1.56 -5.87 -2.27
CA PHE A 52 -0.26 -6.52 -2.42
C PHE A 52 -0.39 -8.04 -2.55
N GLN A 53 -1.22 -8.66 -1.71
CA GLN A 53 -1.43 -10.11 -1.75
C GLN A 53 -2.19 -10.56 -3.00
N MET A 54 -3.21 -9.80 -3.40
CA MET A 54 -4.06 -10.17 -4.54
C MET A 54 -3.44 -9.80 -5.89
N LYS A 55 -2.33 -9.03 -5.91
CA LYS A 55 -1.76 -8.43 -7.13
C LYS A 55 -2.88 -7.90 -8.04
N ASN A 56 -3.74 -7.04 -7.51
CA ASN A 56 -4.81 -6.46 -8.31
C ASN A 56 -4.15 -5.62 -9.40
N ILE A 57 -3.95 -6.20 -10.59
CA ILE A 57 -3.60 -5.46 -11.79
C ILE A 57 -4.95 -4.96 -12.27
N VAL A 58 -5.24 -3.72 -11.90
CA VAL A 58 -6.33 -2.95 -12.49
C VAL A 58 -6.17 -3.08 -14.01
N PRO A 59 -7.24 -3.43 -14.76
CA PRO A 59 -7.20 -3.47 -16.22
C PRO A 59 -6.62 -2.19 -16.82
#